data_AF-A0A6T6FML7-F1
#
_entry.id   AF-A0A6T6FML7-F1
#
_cell.length_a   1.000
_cell.length_b   1.000
_cell.length_c   1.000
_cell.angle_alpha   90.00
_cell.angle_beta   90.00
_cell.angle_gamma   90.00
#
_symmetry.space_group_name_H-M   'P 1'
#
loop_
_entity.id
_entity.type
_entity.pdbx_description
1 polymer ?
#
loop_
_entity_poly.entity_id
_entity_poly.type
_entity_poly.pdbx_seq_one_letter_code
_entity_poly.pdbx_strand_id
1 'polypeptide(L)'
;ESHADEPMSLLLTSSLTPIYGSNPSFRVMKYDTQTGVILDYDTYYIDLNDPDTDDIHSGLQWKQLEPFTQAFDVKDLSGKSLDHIVREVALFESVAQSLIRRKNVQTKNAGNESACDDDCRLQWACTLQSFTPSEYQTCLATKGSGTFTLRNISARTPLWVKTGFAAMGAAVVGLVLLLWVTDYMKYLRSSGRYYSPGEVAEHIDGDADGEDEGGYEDDDGDDDDDDSPVIS
;
A
#
# COMPACT_ATOMS: atom_id res chain seq x y z
N GLU A 1 12.86 -21.99 -28.80
CA GLU A 1 13.29 -21.08 -27.72
C GLU A 1 13.84 -21.88 -26.55
N SER A 2 14.96 -21.47 -25.97
CA SER A 2 15.56 -22.14 -24.82
C SER A 2 14.87 -21.69 -23.52
N HIS A 3 14.04 -22.56 -22.94
CA HIS A 3 13.45 -22.41 -21.59
C HIS A 3 14.48 -22.45 -20.43
N ALA A 4 15.77 -22.29 -20.72
CA ALA A 4 16.85 -22.58 -19.77
C ALA A 4 17.11 -21.46 -18.75
N ASP A 5 16.40 -20.33 -18.81
CA ASP A 5 16.73 -19.13 -18.02
C ASP A 5 15.56 -18.59 -17.17
N GLU A 6 14.48 -19.38 -17.01
CA GLU A 6 13.40 -19.00 -16.11
C GLU A 6 13.68 -19.49 -14.69
N PRO A 7 13.62 -18.62 -13.65
CA PRO A 7 13.88 -19.04 -12.29
C PRO A 7 12.86 -20.08 -11.84
N MET A 8 13.35 -21.25 -11.43
CA MET A 8 12.51 -22.30 -10.87
C MET A 8 12.00 -21.87 -9.49
N SER A 9 10.71 -22.10 -9.24
CA SER A 9 10.05 -21.70 -7.99
C SER A 9 9.69 -22.91 -7.15
N LEU A 10 9.89 -22.80 -5.84
CA LEU A 10 9.49 -23.80 -4.85
C LEU A 10 8.29 -23.26 -4.06
N LEU A 11 7.17 -23.98 -4.09
CA LEU A 11 5.98 -23.61 -3.32
C LEU A 11 6.03 -24.29 -1.95
N LEU A 12 6.18 -23.50 -0.90
CA LEU A 12 6.09 -23.97 0.49
C LEU A 12 4.65 -23.84 0.98
N THR A 13 4.07 -24.96 1.42
CA THR A 13 2.71 -25.00 1.98
C THR A 13 2.71 -24.69 3.47
N SER A 14 1.58 -24.17 3.95
CA SER A 14 1.27 -24.03 5.37
C SER A 14 0.98 -25.39 6.02
N SER A 15 0.87 -25.39 7.35
CA SER A 15 0.77 -26.60 8.17
C SER A 15 -0.65 -26.85 8.66
N LEU A 16 -1.01 -28.13 8.83
CA LEU A 16 -2.22 -28.54 9.55
C LEU A 16 -2.10 -28.33 11.06
N THR A 17 -0.87 -28.32 11.60
CA THR A 17 -0.67 -28.18 13.05
C THR A 17 -0.62 -26.70 13.47
N PRO A 18 -1.37 -26.30 14.53
CA PRO A 18 -1.36 -24.94 15.04
C PRO A 18 -0.22 -24.65 16.03
N ILE A 19 0.73 -25.57 16.23
CA ILE A 19 1.80 -25.48 17.25
C ILE A 19 2.58 -24.15 17.20
N TYR A 20 2.69 -23.52 16.03
CA TYR A 20 3.42 -22.27 15.84
C TYR A 20 2.53 -21.03 15.68
N GLY A 21 1.31 -21.06 16.22
CA GLY A 21 0.40 -19.90 16.24
C GLY A 21 -0.23 -19.54 14.88
N SER A 22 -0.08 -20.41 13.88
CA SER A 22 -0.81 -20.34 12.61
C SER A 22 -2.09 -21.16 12.70
N ASN A 23 -3.10 -20.76 11.94
CA ASN A 23 -4.30 -21.57 11.82
C ASN A 23 -4.02 -22.89 11.05
N PRO A 24 -4.67 -24.01 11.42
CA PRO A 24 -4.64 -25.24 10.65
C PRO A 24 -5.03 -24.97 9.20
N SER A 25 -4.24 -25.48 8.25
CA SER A 25 -4.49 -25.21 6.83
C SER A 25 -3.94 -26.27 5.89
N PHE A 26 -4.52 -26.32 4.69
CA PHE A 26 -4.03 -27.09 3.56
C PHE A 26 -4.20 -26.31 2.26
N ARG A 27 -3.50 -26.74 1.21
CA ARG A 27 -3.60 -26.16 -0.14
C ARG A 27 -4.09 -27.17 -1.16
N VAL A 28 -4.90 -26.69 -2.09
CA VAL A 28 -5.32 -27.44 -3.28
C VAL A 28 -4.70 -26.77 -4.49
N MET A 29 -3.81 -27.48 -5.19
CA MET A 29 -3.10 -26.97 -6.36
C MET A 29 -3.89 -27.25 -7.64
N LYS A 30 -4.01 -26.23 -8.49
CA LYS A 30 -4.53 -26.32 -9.85
C LYS A 30 -3.34 -26.44 -10.79
N TYR A 31 -3.35 -27.43 -11.67
CA TYR A 31 -2.26 -27.65 -12.62
C TYR A 31 -2.81 -28.06 -13.98
N ASP A 32 -2.03 -27.78 -15.02
CA ASP A 32 -2.32 -28.25 -16.36
C ASP A 32 -1.98 -29.74 -16.47
N THR A 33 -2.96 -30.57 -16.81
CA THR A 33 -2.83 -32.03 -16.78
C THR A 33 -1.93 -32.59 -17.88
N GLN A 34 -1.59 -31.80 -18.90
CA GLN A 34 -0.74 -32.25 -20.02
C GLN A 34 0.73 -31.92 -19.76
N THR A 35 0.98 -30.75 -19.16
CA THR A 35 2.33 -30.20 -18.93
C THR A 35 2.81 -30.36 -17.49
N GLY A 36 1.91 -30.59 -16.54
CA GLY A 36 2.20 -30.63 -15.10
C GLY A 36 2.49 -29.25 -14.48
N VAL A 37 2.33 -28.17 -15.24
CA VAL A 37 2.60 -26.80 -14.76
C VAL A 37 1.52 -26.38 -13.77
N ILE A 38 1.93 -25.88 -12.61
CA ILE A 38 1.01 -25.35 -11.60
C ILE A 38 0.48 -23.99 -12.09
N LEU A 39 -0.83 -23.87 -12.13
CA LEU A 39 -1.55 -22.69 -12.62
C LEU A 39 -1.88 -21.74 -11.48
N ASP A 40 -2.36 -22.27 -10.36
CA ASP A 40 -2.73 -21.51 -9.16
C ASP A 40 -2.91 -22.46 -7.96
N TYR A 41 -3.20 -21.92 -6.77
CA TYR A 41 -3.63 -22.71 -5.62
C TYR A 41 -4.66 -21.99 -4.75
N ASP A 42 -5.54 -22.78 -4.14
CA ASP A 42 -6.45 -22.33 -3.10
C ASP A 42 -5.89 -22.76 -1.74
N THR A 43 -6.00 -21.89 -0.72
CA THR A 43 -5.65 -22.22 0.66
C THR A 43 -6.92 -22.28 1.50
N TYR A 44 -7.13 -23.41 2.18
CA TYR A 44 -8.23 -23.60 3.11
C TYR A 44 -7.69 -23.60 4.54
N TYR A 45 -8.43 -23.02 5.46
CA TYR A 45 -8.02 -22.92 6.85
C TYR A 45 -9.17 -22.97 7.83
N ILE A 46 -8.87 -23.36 9.07
CA ILE A 46 -9.79 -23.25 10.20
C ILE A 46 -9.39 -22.00 10.98
N ASP A 47 -10.34 -21.09 11.17
CA ASP A 47 -10.12 -19.88 11.94
C ASP A 47 -10.30 -20.15 13.42
N LEU A 48 -9.20 -20.37 14.15
CA LEU A 48 -9.25 -20.69 15.58
C LEU A 48 -9.71 -19.54 16.48
N ASN A 49 -9.92 -18.34 15.92
CA ASN A 49 -10.53 -17.21 16.62
C ASN A 49 -12.02 -17.09 16.37
N ASP A 50 -12.56 -17.87 15.44
CA ASP A 50 -13.98 -17.83 15.15
C ASP A 50 -14.74 -18.41 16.35
N PRO A 51 -15.66 -17.65 16.98
CA PRO A 51 -16.39 -18.08 18.17
C PRO A 51 -17.20 -19.36 17.94
N ASP A 52 -17.55 -19.67 16.69
CA ASP A 52 -18.32 -20.87 16.35
C ASP A 52 -17.44 -22.12 16.24
N THR A 53 -16.10 -21.99 16.30
CA THR A 53 -15.15 -23.12 16.17
C THR A 53 -15.19 -24.07 17.37
N ASP A 54 -15.51 -23.57 18.56
CA ASP A 54 -15.57 -24.35 19.80
C ASP A 54 -16.96 -25.01 20.03
N ASP A 55 -17.94 -24.73 19.17
CA ASP A 55 -19.25 -25.36 19.25
C ASP A 55 -19.23 -26.78 18.66
N ILE A 56 -19.36 -27.77 19.53
CA ILE A 56 -19.45 -29.20 19.19
C ILE A 56 -20.61 -29.51 18.23
N HIS A 57 -21.63 -28.66 18.16
CA HIS A 57 -22.80 -28.86 17.31
C HIS A 57 -22.68 -28.21 15.93
N SER A 58 -21.82 -27.20 15.75
CA SER A 58 -21.61 -26.49 14.47
C SER A 58 -20.58 -27.20 13.57
N GLY A 59 -19.64 -27.92 14.16
CA GLY A 59 -18.54 -28.59 13.47
C GLY A 59 -17.49 -27.61 12.93
N LEU A 60 -16.25 -28.09 12.76
CA LEU A 60 -15.14 -27.27 12.27
C LEU A 60 -15.40 -26.77 10.84
N GLN A 61 -15.53 -25.45 10.68
CA GLN A 61 -15.75 -24.81 9.38
C GLN A 61 -14.42 -24.43 8.71
N TRP A 62 -14.23 -24.90 7.48
CA TRP A 62 -13.10 -24.52 6.65
C TRP A 62 -13.44 -23.27 5.84
N LYS A 63 -12.66 -22.21 6.06
CA LYS A 63 -12.71 -20.98 5.27
C LYS A 63 -11.69 -21.06 4.14
N GLN A 64 -11.97 -20.38 3.04
CA GLN A 64 -11.07 -20.31 1.88
C GLN A 64 -10.45 -18.91 1.80
N LEU A 65 -9.14 -18.84 1.65
CA LEU A 65 -8.45 -17.63 1.20
C LEU A 65 -8.60 -17.49 -0.31
N GLU A 66 -8.63 -16.25 -0.81
CA GLU A 66 -8.62 -16.00 -2.25
C GLU A 66 -7.45 -16.72 -2.93
N PRO A 67 -7.61 -17.16 -4.20
CA PRO A 67 -6.53 -17.73 -4.99
C PRO A 67 -5.30 -16.81 -5.03
N PHE A 68 -4.11 -17.39 -5.17
CA PHE A 68 -2.86 -16.61 -5.09
C PHE A 68 -2.77 -15.56 -6.20
N THR A 69 -3.13 -15.93 -7.43
CA THR A 69 -3.11 -15.02 -8.58
C THR A 69 -4.00 -13.80 -8.36
N GLN A 70 -5.20 -14.01 -7.80
CA GLN A 70 -6.13 -12.95 -7.45
C GLN A 70 -5.60 -12.08 -6.29
N ALA A 71 -5.01 -12.69 -5.28
CA ALA A 71 -4.54 -12.00 -4.09
C ALA A 71 -3.39 -11.02 -4.34
N PHE A 72 -2.54 -11.31 -5.31
CA PHE A 72 -1.37 -10.51 -5.66
C PHE A 72 -1.48 -9.86 -7.05
N ASP A 73 -2.64 -9.94 -7.68
CA ASP A 73 -2.89 -9.42 -9.04
C ASP A 73 -1.81 -9.85 -10.05
N VAL A 74 -1.45 -11.14 -10.03
CA VAL A 74 -0.48 -11.72 -10.96
C VAL A 74 -1.16 -12.73 -11.88
N LYS A 75 -0.68 -12.78 -13.11
CA LYS A 75 -1.25 -13.64 -14.16
C LYS A 75 -1.09 -15.14 -13.95
N ASP A 76 -0.02 -15.57 -13.27
CA ASP A 76 0.38 -16.96 -13.13
C ASP A 76 1.41 -17.12 -11.99
N LEU A 77 1.80 -18.36 -11.69
CA LEU A 77 2.87 -18.70 -10.76
C LEU A 77 4.24 -18.84 -11.44
N SER A 78 4.45 -18.16 -12.58
CA SER A 78 5.75 -18.18 -13.27
C SER A 78 6.85 -17.55 -12.41
N GLY A 79 8.10 -17.91 -12.71
CA GLY A 79 9.24 -17.36 -11.98
C GLY A 79 9.30 -15.82 -12.07
N LYS A 80 8.82 -15.25 -13.19
CA LYS A 80 8.72 -13.80 -13.41
C LYS A 80 7.65 -13.15 -12.53
N SER A 81 6.47 -13.77 -12.41
CA SER A 81 5.37 -13.26 -11.58
C SER A 81 5.73 -13.32 -10.10
N LEU A 82 6.37 -14.41 -9.66
CA LEU A 82 6.81 -14.57 -8.28
C LEU A 82 7.97 -13.62 -7.93
N ASP A 83 8.94 -13.46 -8.83
CA ASP A 83 10.02 -12.48 -8.68
C ASP A 83 9.47 -11.04 -8.60
N HIS A 84 8.44 -10.69 -9.38
CA HIS A 84 7.76 -9.39 -9.23
C HIS A 84 7.20 -9.20 -7.82
N ILE A 85 6.51 -10.20 -7.25
CA ILE A 85 5.98 -10.13 -5.88
C ILE A 85 7.10 -9.95 -4.86
N VAL A 86 8.24 -10.65 -5.02
CA VAL A 86 9.41 -10.46 -4.13
C VAL A 86 9.90 -9.01 -4.15
N ARG A 87 9.88 -8.36 -5.33
CA ARG A 87 10.23 -6.94 -5.43
C ARG A 87 9.23 -6.07 -4.68
N GLU A 88 7.94 -6.31 -4.89
CA GLU A 88 6.86 -5.56 -4.24
C GLU A 88 6.93 -5.69 -2.71
N VAL A 89 7.22 -6.89 -2.19
CA VAL A 89 7.41 -7.13 -0.74
C VAL A 89 8.52 -6.27 -0.16
N ALA A 90 9.62 -6.08 -0.89
CA ALA A 90 10.71 -5.24 -0.42
C ALA A 90 10.37 -3.74 -0.42
N LEU A 91 9.56 -3.31 -1.40
CA LEU A 91 9.26 -1.89 -1.64
C LEU A 91 8.02 -1.40 -0.89
N PHE A 92 7.02 -2.25 -0.71
CA PHE A 92 5.70 -1.87 -0.21
C PHE A 92 5.31 -2.68 1.02
N GLU A 93 5.12 -1.97 2.13
CA GLU A 93 4.70 -2.56 3.40
C GLU A 93 3.36 -3.30 3.30
N SER A 94 2.39 -2.75 2.59
CA SER A 94 1.07 -3.40 2.41
C SER A 94 1.18 -4.77 1.75
N VAL A 95 2.08 -4.93 0.78
CA VAL A 95 2.31 -6.22 0.10
C VAL A 95 3.02 -7.20 1.02
N ALA A 96 4.02 -6.74 1.77
CA ALA A 96 4.71 -7.56 2.77
C ALA A 96 3.74 -8.05 3.86
N GLN A 97 2.95 -7.15 4.44
CA GLN A 97 1.93 -7.50 5.43
C GLN A 97 0.90 -8.49 4.87
N SER A 98 0.41 -8.27 3.64
CA SER A 98 -0.51 -9.20 2.97
C SER A 98 0.10 -10.60 2.83
N LEU A 99 1.36 -10.69 2.40
CA LEU A 99 2.07 -11.96 2.28
C LEU A 99 2.23 -12.65 3.65
N ILE A 100 2.66 -11.92 4.68
CA ILE A 100 2.89 -12.44 6.03
C ILE A 100 1.59 -13.00 6.61
N ARG A 101 0.52 -12.20 6.56
CA ARG A 101 -0.80 -12.59 7.05
C ARG A 101 -1.30 -13.85 6.35
N ARG A 102 -1.11 -13.97 5.04
CA ARG A 102 -1.52 -15.16 4.25
C ARG A 102 -0.63 -16.37 4.53
N LYS A 103 0.68 -16.19 4.68
CA LYS A 103 1.64 -17.26 5.04
C LYS A 103 1.28 -17.85 6.41
N ASN A 104 0.92 -16.99 7.37
CA ASN A 104 0.52 -17.42 8.71
C ASN A 104 -0.97 -17.79 8.80
N VAL A 105 -1.69 -17.75 7.67
CA VAL A 105 -3.08 -18.19 7.54
C VAL A 105 -4.01 -17.42 8.49
N GLN A 106 -3.84 -16.09 8.53
CA GLN A 106 -4.54 -15.18 9.43
C GLN A 106 -4.41 -15.64 10.89
N THR A 107 -3.23 -15.42 11.49
CA THR A 107 -2.88 -15.91 12.84
C THR A 107 -3.97 -15.69 13.88
N LYS A 108 -3.91 -16.50 14.96
CA LYS A 108 -4.70 -16.30 16.18
C LYS A 108 -4.58 -14.87 16.75
N ASN A 109 -3.49 -14.16 16.44
CA ASN A 109 -3.23 -12.78 16.88
C ASN A 109 -3.08 -11.80 15.71
N ALA A 110 -3.74 -12.02 14.57
CA ALA A 110 -3.56 -11.21 13.35
C ALA A 110 -3.83 -9.71 13.55
N GLY A 111 -4.59 -9.34 14.58
CA GLY A 111 -4.84 -7.94 14.95
C GLY A 111 -3.66 -7.22 15.61
N ASN A 112 -2.56 -7.92 15.93
CA ASN A 112 -1.39 -7.36 16.60
C ASN A 112 -0.10 -7.57 15.77
N GLU A 113 -0.21 -7.87 14.47
CA GLU A 113 0.96 -7.89 13.58
C GLU A 113 1.49 -6.46 13.49
N SER A 114 2.64 -6.21 14.13
CA SER A 114 3.39 -4.97 13.98
C SER A 114 3.63 -4.69 12.50
N ALA A 115 3.54 -3.43 12.11
CA ALA A 115 3.99 -2.91 10.83
C ALA A 115 5.29 -3.62 10.38
N CYS A 116 5.30 -4.16 9.15
CA CYS A 116 6.50 -4.78 8.59
C CYS A 116 7.42 -3.67 8.07
N ASP A 117 8.27 -3.19 8.98
CA ASP A 117 9.25 -2.15 8.72
C ASP A 117 10.29 -2.57 7.65
N ASP A 118 11.20 -1.66 7.32
CA ASP A 118 12.19 -1.86 6.26
C ASP A 118 13.04 -3.12 6.48
N ASP A 119 13.35 -3.44 7.73
CA ASP A 119 14.13 -4.61 8.11
C ASP A 119 13.33 -5.90 7.93
N CYS A 120 12.08 -5.90 8.39
CA CYS A 120 11.15 -6.99 8.16
C CYS A 120 10.98 -7.26 6.66
N ARG A 121 10.76 -6.22 5.84
CA ARG A 121 10.59 -6.37 4.38
C ARG A 121 11.83 -6.91 3.70
N LEU A 122 13.01 -6.41 4.08
CA LEU A 122 14.27 -6.93 3.57
C LEU A 122 14.45 -8.41 3.92
N GLN A 123 14.20 -8.80 5.18
CA GLN A 123 14.29 -10.19 5.61
C GLN A 123 13.36 -11.08 4.79
N TRP A 124 12.09 -10.71 4.63
CA TRP A 124 11.13 -11.47 3.84
C TRP A 124 11.54 -11.57 2.36
N ALA A 125 11.95 -10.47 1.74
CA ALA A 125 12.42 -10.49 0.36
C ALA A 125 13.64 -11.41 0.21
N CYS A 126 14.60 -11.34 1.13
CA CYS A 126 15.76 -12.23 1.16
C CYS A 126 15.37 -13.70 1.38
N THR A 127 14.43 -13.98 2.27
CA THR A 127 13.92 -15.34 2.50
C THR A 127 13.29 -15.93 1.25
N LEU A 128 12.52 -15.14 0.48
CA LEU A 128 11.81 -15.62 -0.70
C LEU A 128 12.72 -15.86 -1.91
N GLN A 129 13.79 -15.07 -2.06
CA GLN A 129 14.69 -15.17 -3.23
C GLN A 129 15.92 -16.05 -3.01
N SER A 130 16.19 -16.48 -1.77
CA SER A 130 17.41 -17.22 -1.44
C SER A 130 17.12 -18.70 -1.30
N PHE A 131 17.93 -19.53 -1.97
CA PHE A 131 17.83 -20.98 -1.83
C PHE A 131 18.82 -21.52 -0.80
N THR A 132 19.97 -20.86 -0.67
CA THR A 132 21.05 -21.25 0.25
C THR A 132 21.23 -20.24 1.39
N PRO A 133 21.78 -20.69 2.54
CA PRO A 133 22.12 -19.77 3.62
C PRO A 133 23.09 -18.66 3.20
N SER A 134 24.05 -18.94 2.30
CA SER A 134 25.01 -17.95 1.81
C SER A 134 24.37 -16.86 0.95
N GLU A 135 23.40 -17.23 0.10
CA GLU A 135 22.64 -16.27 -0.70
C GLU A 135 21.79 -15.37 0.21
N TYR A 136 21.15 -15.95 1.22
CA TYR A 136 20.36 -15.20 2.19
C TYR A 136 21.21 -14.17 2.94
N GLN A 137 22.37 -14.56 3.45
CA GLN A 137 23.28 -13.64 4.15
C GLN A 137 23.81 -12.54 3.22
N THR A 138 24.11 -12.90 1.97
CA THR A 138 24.55 -11.93 0.95
C THR A 138 23.45 -10.92 0.64
N CYS A 139 22.20 -11.37 0.57
CA CYS A 139 21.04 -10.51 0.37
C CYS A 139 20.86 -9.53 1.54
N LEU A 140 20.92 -10.01 2.79
CA LEU A 140 20.78 -9.14 3.97
C LEU A 140 21.87 -8.07 4.05
N ALA A 141 23.08 -8.36 3.57
CA ALA A 141 24.18 -7.40 3.56
C ALA A 141 23.92 -6.15 2.69
N THR A 142 22.91 -6.17 1.82
CA THR A 142 22.53 -5.02 0.98
C THR A 142 21.94 -3.84 1.76
N LYS A 143 21.49 -4.07 3.01
CA LYS A 143 20.97 -3.03 3.94
C LYS A 143 21.91 -1.82 4.10
N GLY A 144 23.22 -2.03 3.97
CA GLY A 144 24.24 -0.97 4.14
C GLY A 144 24.72 -0.29 2.85
N SER A 145 24.29 -0.75 1.67
CA SER A 145 24.88 -0.31 0.40
C SER A 145 24.02 0.70 -0.38
N GLY A 146 22.84 1.09 0.16
CA GLY A 146 21.89 1.98 -0.54
C GLY A 146 21.40 1.42 -1.88
N THR A 147 21.69 0.15 -2.16
CA THR A 147 21.48 -0.53 -3.43
C THR A 147 20.84 -1.87 -3.13
N PHE A 148 19.56 -1.83 -2.76
CA PHE A 148 18.72 -3.02 -2.86
C PHE A 148 18.56 -3.36 -4.34
N THR A 149 19.56 -4.03 -4.88
CA THR A 149 19.60 -4.43 -6.29
C THR A 149 18.93 -5.79 -6.37
N LEU A 150 17.59 -5.78 -6.41
CA LEU A 150 16.83 -6.92 -6.88
C LEU A 150 17.43 -7.34 -8.22
N ARG A 151 17.69 -8.64 -8.41
CA ARG A 151 18.15 -9.15 -9.71
C ARG A 151 17.23 -8.58 -10.79
N ASN A 152 17.84 -7.94 -11.79
CA ASN A 152 17.22 -7.27 -12.94
C ASN A 152 16.28 -6.10 -12.63
N ILE A 153 16.86 -4.93 -12.33
CA ILE A 153 16.21 -3.64 -12.60
C ILE A 153 16.40 -3.34 -14.10
N SER A 154 15.49 -3.82 -14.94
CA SER A 154 15.10 -3.04 -16.11
C SER A 154 13.84 -2.30 -15.72
N ALA A 155 14.01 -1.15 -15.08
CA ALA A 155 12.93 -0.20 -14.85
C ALA A 155 12.50 0.38 -16.21
N ARG A 156 11.82 -0.41 -17.03
CA ARG A 156 10.99 0.11 -18.12
C ARG A 156 9.72 0.63 -17.47
N THR A 157 9.83 1.83 -16.88
CA THR A 157 8.65 2.64 -16.59
C THR A 157 7.88 2.78 -17.90
N PRO A 158 6.64 2.26 -17.98
CA PRO A 158 5.91 2.32 -19.22
C PRO A 158 5.56 3.78 -19.50
N LEU A 159 5.81 4.22 -20.74
CA LEU A 159 5.82 5.63 -21.15
C LEU A 159 4.52 6.39 -20.81
N TRP A 160 3.40 5.68 -20.64
CA TRP A 160 2.10 6.25 -20.30
C TRP A 160 2.02 6.85 -18.88
N VAL A 161 2.83 6.36 -17.93
CA VAL A 161 2.89 6.93 -16.57
C VAL A 161 3.53 8.32 -16.58
N LYS A 162 4.41 8.61 -17.55
CA LYS A 162 5.03 9.94 -17.68
C LYS A 162 4.17 10.94 -18.45
N THR A 163 3.25 10.50 -19.30
CA THR A 163 2.41 11.39 -20.10
C THR A 163 1.05 11.71 -19.47
N GLY A 164 0.56 10.89 -18.53
CA GLY A 164 -0.72 11.12 -17.85
C GLY A 164 -0.73 12.36 -16.95
N PHE A 165 0.32 12.56 -16.14
CA PHE A 165 0.38 13.69 -15.20
C PHE A 165 0.58 15.04 -15.90
N ALA A 166 1.30 15.08 -17.03
CA ALA A 166 1.49 16.31 -17.80
C ALA A 166 0.20 16.76 -18.51
N ALA A 167 -0.61 15.82 -18.99
CA ALA A 167 -1.86 16.13 -19.69
C ALA A 167 -2.96 16.67 -18.76
N MET A 168 -3.07 16.13 -17.54
CA MET A 168 -4.03 16.63 -16.54
C MET A 168 -3.65 18.02 -16.00
N GLY A 169 -2.36 18.27 -15.74
CA GLY A 169 -1.89 19.58 -15.27
C GLY A 169 -2.15 20.71 -16.27
N ALA A 170 -1.92 20.47 -17.56
CA ALA A 170 -2.15 21.47 -18.61
C ALA A 170 -3.63 21.84 -18.79
N ALA A 171 -4.54 20.88 -18.63
CA ALA A 171 -5.99 21.12 -18.74
C ALA A 171 -6.51 21.99 -17.58
N VAL A 172 -6.03 21.74 -16.35
CA VAL A 172 -6.42 22.53 -15.17
C VAL A 172 -5.89 23.97 -15.27
N VAL A 173 -4.62 24.14 -15.65
CA VAL A 173 -4.03 25.49 -15.85
C VAL A 173 -4.74 26.25 -16.97
N GLY A 174 -5.09 25.57 -18.07
CA GLY A 174 -5.86 26.16 -19.17
C GLY A 174 -7.25 26.63 -18.76
N LEU A 175 -7.97 25.83 -17.96
CA LEU A 175 -9.28 26.21 -17.42
C LEU A 175 -9.20 27.40 -16.47
N VAL A 176 -8.20 27.43 -15.58
CA VAL A 176 -7.99 28.55 -14.65
C VAL A 176 -7.67 29.85 -15.41
N LEU A 177 -6.82 29.80 -16.43
CA LEU A 177 -6.49 30.96 -17.26
C LEU A 177 -7.70 31.46 -18.06
N LEU A 178 -8.52 30.55 -18.61
CA LEU A 178 -9.75 30.93 -19.32
C LEU A 178 -10.73 31.64 -18.38
N LEU A 179 -10.93 31.11 -17.17
CA LEU A 179 -11.78 31.76 -16.17
C LEU A 179 -11.24 33.15 -15.82
N TRP A 180 -9.94 33.27 -15.57
CA TRP A 180 -9.30 34.56 -15.25
C TRP A 180 -9.44 35.58 -16.40
N VAL A 181 -9.24 35.17 -17.65
CA VAL A 181 -9.42 36.04 -18.83
C VAL A 181 -10.89 36.44 -19.00
N THR A 182 -11.84 35.53 -18.80
CA THR A 182 -13.27 35.88 -18.91
C THR A 182 -13.70 36.87 -17.83
N ASP A 183 -13.14 36.76 -16.62
CA ASP A 183 -13.42 37.68 -15.53
C ASP A 183 -12.76 39.05 -15.76
N TYR A 184 -11.52 39.05 -16.23
CA TYR A 184 -10.81 40.26 -16.65
C TYR A 184 -11.53 41.00 -17.79
N MET A 185 -12.04 40.28 -18.79
CA MET A 185 -12.82 40.86 -19.89
C MET A 185 -14.16 41.42 -19.41
N LYS A 186 -14.81 40.80 -18.41
CA LYS A 186 -16.02 41.35 -17.78
C LYS A 186 -15.70 42.62 -16.98
N TYR A 187 -14.58 42.65 -16.26
CA TYR A 187 -14.09 43.81 -15.54
C TYR A 187 -13.77 44.99 -16.47
N LEU A 188 -13.12 44.74 -17.62
CA LEU A 188 -12.88 45.78 -18.63
C LEU A 188 -14.17 46.29 -19.26
N ARG A 189 -15.20 45.44 -19.38
CA ARG A 189 -16.51 45.82 -19.90
C ARG A 189 -17.34 46.60 -18.88
N SER A 190 -17.16 46.37 -17.58
CA SER A 190 -17.83 47.11 -16.51
C SER A 190 -17.17 48.47 -16.21
N SER A 191 -15.85 48.56 -16.37
CA SER A 191 -15.07 49.80 -16.18
C SER A 191 -15.14 50.77 -17.38
N GLY A 192 -15.67 50.34 -18.53
CA GLY A 192 -15.94 51.19 -19.68
C GLY A 192 -17.26 51.97 -19.60
N ARG A 193 -17.40 52.89 -18.64
CA ARG A 193 -18.41 53.98 -18.71
C ARG A 193 -17.72 55.34 -18.72
N TYR A 194 -17.80 55.97 -19.89
CA TYR A 194 -17.82 57.42 -20.19
C TYR A 194 -17.11 58.39 -19.22
N TYR A 195 -15.99 58.93 -19.68
CA TYR A 195 -15.51 60.26 -19.28
C TYR A 195 -16.45 61.30 -19.91
N SER A 196 -17.16 62.08 -19.08
CA SER A 196 -17.77 63.35 -19.48
C SER A 196 -17.19 64.44 -18.58
N PRO A 197 -16.70 65.57 -19.12
CA PRO A 197 -16.12 66.64 -18.32
C PRO A 197 -17.18 67.62 -17.79
N GLY A 198 -17.08 67.96 -16.50
CA GLY A 198 -17.62 69.18 -15.90
C GLY A 198 -18.73 68.96 -14.87
N GLU A 199 -18.46 69.18 -13.58
CA GLU A 199 -18.86 70.39 -12.83
C GLU A 199 -18.25 70.35 -11.40
N VAL A 200 -18.23 71.52 -10.76
CA VAL A 200 -17.41 71.92 -9.60
C VAL A 200 -18.12 71.67 -8.25
N ALA A 201 -17.33 71.71 -7.16
CA ALA A 201 -17.68 71.94 -5.74
C ALA A 201 -18.03 70.66 -4.92
N GLU A 202 -17.64 70.44 -3.67
CA GLU A 202 -16.80 71.09 -2.65
C GLU A 202 -16.86 70.16 -1.40
N HIS A 203 -15.88 70.26 -0.50
CA HIS A 203 -16.04 70.12 0.97
C HIS A 203 -15.96 68.75 1.71
N ILE A 204 -14.95 68.71 2.61
CA ILE A 204 -14.88 68.22 4.01
C ILE A 204 -14.67 66.74 4.35
N ASP A 205 -13.48 66.54 4.95
CA ASP A 205 -13.06 65.80 6.17
C ASP A 205 -13.57 64.39 6.51
N GLY A 206 -12.62 63.61 7.04
CA GLY A 206 -12.82 62.95 8.33
C GLY A 206 -12.57 61.45 8.36
N ASP A 207 -11.41 61.09 8.90
CA ASP A 207 -11.17 60.05 9.93
C ASP A 207 -11.65 58.61 9.68
N ALA A 208 -10.77 57.61 9.60
CA ALA A 208 -9.93 57.03 10.66
C ALA A 208 -10.69 56.08 11.59
N ASP A 209 -9.94 55.07 12.05
CA ASP A 209 -10.22 54.12 13.13
C ASP A 209 -11.00 52.85 12.70
N GLY A 210 -10.68 51.63 13.09
CA GLY A 210 -9.77 51.00 14.05
C GLY A 210 -10.14 49.50 14.04
N GLU A 211 -9.21 48.57 13.86
CA GLU A 211 -8.61 47.75 14.94
C GLU A 211 -9.55 47.42 16.11
N ASP A 212 -9.84 46.13 16.28
CA ASP A 212 -9.86 45.37 17.56
C ASP A 212 -10.24 43.91 17.21
N GLU A 213 -9.35 42.93 17.36
CA GLU A 213 -8.93 42.24 18.61
C GLU A 213 -10.04 41.40 19.25
N GLY A 214 -9.70 40.14 19.56
CA GLY A 214 -10.58 39.22 20.27
C GLY A 214 -10.17 37.77 20.15
N GLY A 215 -9.07 37.40 20.84
CA GLY A 215 -8.79 36.00 21.19
C GLY A 215 -9.61 35.54 22.40
N TYR A 216 -9.71 34.23 22.60
CA TYR A 216 -10.14 33.52 23.83
C TYR A 216 -9.72 32.04 23.63
N GLU A 217 -8.69 31.55 24.33
CA GLU A 217 -8.68 30.86 25.64
C GLU A 217 -8.68 29.33 25.49
N ASP A 218 -7.53 28.74 25.84
CA ASP A 218 -7.28 27.65 26.79
C ASP A 218 -8.40 26.65 27.10
N ASP A 219 -8.06 25.35 27.08
CA ASP A 219 -8.53 24.43 28.11
C ASP A 219 -7.49 23.32 28.33
N ASP A 220 -6.93 23.33 29.54
CA ASP A 220 -6.09 22.30 30.15
C ASP A 220 -6.95 21.07 30.50
N GLY A 221 -6.32 19.90 30.57
CA GLY A 221 -6.99 18.64 30.91
C GLY A 221 -5.99 17.58 31.33
N ASP A 222 -5.59 17.69 32.59
CA ASP A 222 -4.69 16.86 33.37
C ASP A 222 -5.11 15.37 33.53
N ASP A 223 -4.11 14.59 34.00
CA ASP A 223 -4.19 13.44 34.92
C ASP A 223 -4.74 12.08 34.43
N ASP A 224 -3.91 11.03 34.46
CA ASP A 224 -3.71 10.20 35.67
C ASP A 224 -2.84 8.96 35.39
N ASP A 225 -1.98 8.67 36.37
CA ASP A 225 -1.14 7.49 36.52
C ASP A 225 -1.97 6.20 36.70
N ASP A 226 -1.48 5.05 36.21
CA ASP A 226 -1.60 3.81 36.99
C ASP A 226 -0.57 2.74 36.61
N ASP A 227 -0.16 2.01 37.64
CA ASP A 227 1.11 1.33 37.79
C ASP A 227 0.89 -0.20 37.89
N SER A 228 1.47 -0.97 36.96
CA SER A 228 1.94 -2.38 37.12
C SER A 228 0.91 -3.50 37.49
N PRO A 229 1.25 -4.83 37.54
CA PRO A 229 2.52 -5.52 37.28
C PRO A 229 2.49 -6.81 36.40
N VAL A 230 3.71 -7.18 36.02
CA VAL A 230 4.33 -8.50 35.74
C VAL A 230 3.60 -9.77 36.22
N ILE A 231 3.51 -10.79 35.35
CA ILE A 231 3.42 -12.21 35.73
C ILE A 231 4.43 -13.06 34.93
N SER A 232 4.96 -14.05 35.66
CA SER A 232 6.07 -15.00 35.46
C SER A 232 6.15 -15.80 34.16
#